data_AF-A0A949LS58-F1
#
_entry.id   AF-A0A949LS58-F1
#
_cell.length_a   1.000
_cell.length_b   1.000
_cell.length_c   1.000
_cell.angle_alpha   90.00
_cell.angle_beta   90.00
_cell.angle_gamma   90.00
#
_symmetry.space_group_name_H-M   'P 1'
#
loop_
_entity.id
_entity.type
_entity.pdbx_description
1 polymer ?
#
loop_
_entity_poly.entity_id
_entity_poly.type
_entity_poly.pdbx_seq_one_letter_code
_entity_poly.pdbx_strand_id
1 'polypeptide(L)'
;MTLTPEKADLLRAFLGSLPGHVAARLAKAVEVDRLTERPGLPHDMILESLRPVLRRSMMGERTPTPLRLFCMPFEDLLISGVQHEKQKGRISRGSVALVWNWLAQKLMPDELRTYREDVKSLVLAYKLEEALECAGKFWPVAGQALRNAIAKDHKAARLALNGELGVGDAEDISLLLCAGPAMIGIRQMLPKPAPA
;
A
#
# COMPACT_ATOMS: atom_id res chain seq x y z
N MET A 1 -0.82 -24.83 10.75
CA MET A 1 0.47 -25.54 10.81
C MET A 1 1.43 -24.67 11.61
N THR A 2 1.73 -25.02 12.86
CA THR A 2 2.59 -24.21 13.74
C THR A 2 4.04 -24.65 13.57
N LEU A 3 4.88 -23.74 13.05
CA LEU A 3 6.33 -23.95 12.98
C LEU A 3 6.91 -23.91 14.40
N THR A 4 7.83 -24.83 14.70
CA THR A 4 8.62 -24.75 15.93
C THR A 4 9.57 -23.54 15.86
N PRO A 5 9.93 -22.92 17.01
CA PRO A 5 10.82 -21.75 17.03
C PRO A 5 12.14 -21.98 16.28
N GLU A 6 12.77 -23.13 16.49
CA GLU A 6 14.03 -23.51 15.82
C GLU A 6 13.89 -23.58 14.29
N LYS A 7 12.77 -24.15 13.79
CA LYS A 7 12.50 -24.23 12.35
C LYS A 7 12.19 -22.84 11.77
N ALA A 8 11.55 -21.97 12.54
CA ALA A 8 11.31 -20.59 12.12
C ALA A 8 12.62 -19.80 12.00
N ASP A 9 13.57 -20.00 12.91
CA ASP A 9 14.88 -19.33 12.87
C ASP A 9 15.77 -19.85 11.73
N LEU A 10 15.79 -21.17 11.50
CA LEU A 10 16.46 -21.75 10.33
C LEU A 10 15.88 -21.21 9.01
N LEU A 11 14.56 -21.10 8.93
CA LEU A 11 13.89 -20.53 7.76
C LEU A 11 14.23 -19.05 7.59
N ARG A 12 14.23 -18.25 8.66
CA ARG A 12 14.65 -16.84 8.63
C ARG A 12 16.08 -16.69 8.11
N ALA A 13 17.01 -17.48 8.64
CA ALA A 13 18.41 -17.46 8.23
C ALA A 13 18.58 -17.85 6.75
N PHE A 14 17.88 -18.90 6.31
CA PHE A 14 17.89 -19.33 4.91
C PHE A 14 17.31 -18.26 3.96
N LEU A 15 16.15 -17.68 4.29
CA LEU A 15 15.54 -16.62 3.48
C LEU A 15 16.45 -15.38 3.41
N GLY A 16 17.17 -15.08 4.49
CA GLY A 16 18.12 -13.98 4.57
C GLY A 16 19.41 -14.17 3.76
N SER A 17 19.75 -15.41 3.37
CA SER A 17 20.94 -15.74 2.57
C SER A 17 20.67 -15.91 1.08
N LEU A 18 19.42 -15.80 0.64
CA LEU A 18 19.06 -15.95 -0.77
C LEU A 18 19.70 -14.87 -1.66
N PRO A 19 20.07 -15.21 -2.92
CA PRO A 19 20.42 -14.21 -3.92
C PRO A 19 19.25 -13.27 -4.20
N GLY A 20 19.54 -11.99 -4.48
CA GLY A 20 18.52 -10.93 -4.64
C GLY A 20 17.41 -11.25 -5.64
N HIS A 21 17.75 -11.79 -6.81
CA HIS A 21 16.78 -12.14 -7.84
C HIS A 21 15.85 -13.31 -7.41
N VAL A 22 16.39 -14.27 -6.64
CA VAL A 22 15.61 -15.40 -6.10
C VAL A 22 14.67 -14.89 -5.00
N ALA A 23 15.17 -14.04 -4.11
CA ALA A 23 14.38 -13.40 -3.08
C ALA A 23 13.23 -12.57 -3.67
N ALA A 24 13.48 -11.81 -4.75
CA ALA A 24 12.46 -11.03 -5.44
C ALA A 24 11.37 -11.92 -6.06
N ARG A 25 11.75 -13.00 -6.75
CA ARG A 25 10.80 -13.96 -7.31
C ARG A 25 9.97 -14.65 -6.23
N LEU A 26 10.59 -15.05 -5.13
CA LEU A 26 9.91 -15.66 -4.00
C LEU A 26 8.94 -14.68 -3.33
N ALA A 27 9.36 -13.43 -3.10
CA ALA A 27 8.50 -12.40 -2.52
C ALA A 27 7.25 -12.16 -3.40
N LYS A 28 7.41 -12.10 -4.73
CA LYS A 28 6.28 -11.98 -5.67
C LYS A 28 5.33 -13.17 -5.55
N ALA A 29 5.85 -14.40 -5.55
CA ALA A 29 5.03 -15.61 -5.41
C ALA A 29 4.28 -15.65 -4.07
N VAL A 30 4.93 -15.27 -2.97
CA VAL A 30 4.33 -15.23 -1.62
C VAL A 30 3.26 -14.13 -1.53
N GLU A 31 3.46 -12.98 -2.15
CA GLU A 31 2.45 -11.92 -2.21
C GLU A 31 1.22 -12.33 -3.04
N VAL A 32 1.43 -13.01 -4.17
CA VAL A 32 0.35 -13.59 -4.99
C VAL A 32 -0.42 -14.64 -4.20
N ASP A 33 0.27 -15.57 -3.53
CA ASP A 33 -0.37 -16.59 -2.70
C ASP A 33 -1.17 -15.97 -1.55
N ARG A 34 -0.62 -14.94 -0.88
CA ARG A 34 -1.32 -14.19 0.16
C ARG A 34 -2.60 -13.54 -0.35
N LEU A 35 -2.63 -13.05 -1.59
CA LEU A 35 -3.85 -12.52 -2.19
C LEU A 35 -4.92 -13.61 -2.36
N THR A 36 -4.55 -14.87 -2.57
CA THR A 36 -5.53 -15.96 -2.69
C THR A 36 -6.18 -16.37 -1.37
N GLU A 37 -5.75 -15.79 -0.24
CA GLU A 37 -6.25 -16.06 1.12
C GLU A 37 -6.21 -17.56 1.51
N ARG A 38 -5.36 -18.34 0.83
CA ARG A 38 -5.19 -19.76 1.14
C ARG A 38 -4.46 -19.93 2.48
N PRO A 39 -5.04 -20.67 3.44
CA PRO A 39 -4.34 -21.00 4.66
C PRO A 39 -3.21 -21.99 4.36
N GLY A 40 -1.99 -21.73 4.84
CA GLY A 40 -0.90 -22.70 4.71
C GLY A 40 0.51 -22.14 4.90
N LEU A 41 0.79 -20.95 4.38
CA LEU A 41 2.10 -20.32 4.48
C LEU A 41 2.12 -19.17 5.50
N PRO A 42 3.17 -19.04 6.32
CA PRO A 42 3.36 -17.88 7.19
C PRO A 42 3.86 -16.67 6.36
N HIS A 43 2.98 -16.07 5.57
CA HIS A 43 3.34 -15.03 4.59
C HIS A 43 4.10 -13.86 5.21
N ASP A 44 3.64 -13.33 6.34
CA ASP A 44 4.25 -12.17 6.98
C ASP A 44 5.68 -12.46 7.45
N MET A 45 5.90 -13.60 8.11
CA MET A 45 7.24 -14.03 8.53
C MET A 45 8.18 -14.19 7.32
N ILE A 46 7.71 -14.79 6.22
CA ILE A 46 8.52 -14.96 5.00
C ILE A 46 8.88 -13.60 4.41
N LEU A 47 7.90 -12.70 4.23
CA LEU A 47 8.11 -11.37 3.66
C LEU A 47 9.01 -10.49 4.54
N GLU A 48 8.88 -10.57 5.87
CA GLU A 48 9.76 -9.89 6.82
C GLU A 48 11.20 -10.38 6.70
N SER A 49 11.39 -11.70 6.57
CA SER A 49 12.72 -12.32 6.45
C SER A 49 13.42 -11.97 5.13
N LEU A 50 12.66 -11.81 4.04
CA LEU A 50 13.19 -11.43 2.72
C LEU A 50 13.52 -9.94 2.63
N ARG A 51 12.89 -9.10 3.47
CA ARG A 51 12.99 -7.63 3.40
C ARG A 51 14.43 -7.08 3.41
N PRO A 52 15.38 -7.58 4.22
CA PRO A 52 16.77 -7.12 4.20
C PRO A 52 17.47 -7.42 2.87
N VAL A 53 17.23 -8.59 2.28
CA VAL A 53 17.83 -9.01 1.00
C VAL A 53 17.30 -8.15 -0.15
N LEU A 54 15.97 -7.92 -0.18
CA LEU A 54 15.32 -7.09 -1.19
C LEU A 54 15.79 -5.63 -1.14
N ARG A 55 15.98 -5.09 0.07
CA ARG A 55 16.55 -3.74 0.26
C ARG A 55 17.97 -3.63 -0.28
N ARG A 56 18.84 -4.60 0.02
CA ARG A 56 20.24 -4.59 -0.44
C ARG A 56 20.40 -4.78 -1.94
N SER A 57 19.54 -5.59 -2.54
CA SER A 57 19.66 -5.96 -3.95
C SER A 57 19.02 -4.96 -4.91
N MET A 58 18.25 -3.97 -4.42
CA MET A 58 17.45 -3.05 -5.24
C MET A 58 16.50 -3.78 -6.23
N MET A 59 16.29 -5.09 -6.05
CA MET A 59 15.54 -5.92 -6.97
C MET A 59 14.09 -6.05 -6.53
N GLY A 60 13.17 -5.81 -7.47
CA GLY A 60 11.80 -6.30 -7.41
C GLY A 60 10.76 -5.24 -7.72
N GLU A 61 10.13 -5.36 -8.89
CA GLU A 61 8.76 -4.85 -9.06
C GLU A 61 7.85 -5.58 -8.07
N ARG A 62 7.29 -4.81 -7.14
CA ARG A 62 6.40 -5.33 -6.12
C ARG A 62 5.07 -5.74 -6.74
N THR A 63 4.43 -6.77 -6.18
CA THR A 63 3.09 -7.17 -6.63
C THR A 63 2.12 -6.00 -6.42
N PRO A 64 1.35 -5.59 -7.44
CA PRO A 64 0.45 -4.43 -7.35
C PRO A 64 -0.83 -4.78 -6.59
N THR A 65 -0.72 -4.94 -5.27
CA THR A 65 -1.88 -5.21 -4.40
C THR A 65 -2.89 -4.04 -4.43
N PRO A 66 -4.17 -4.25 -4.08
CA PRO A 66 -5.17 -3.17 -4.08
C PRO A 66 -4.75 -1.93 -3.30
N LEU A 67 -4.14 -2.12 -2.12
CA LEU A 67 -3.62 -1.01 -1.31
C LEU A 67 -2.42 -0.30 -1.99
N ARG A 68 -1.55 -1.03 -2.69
CA ARG A 68 -0.41 -0.41 -3.41
C ARG A 68 -0.89 0.41 -4.59
N LEU A 69 -1.84 -0.10 -5.38
CA LEU A 69 -2.44 0.66 -6.47
C LEU A 69 -3.22 1.87 -5.96
N PHE A 70 -3.88 1.77 -4.80
CA PHE A 70 -4.49 2.91 -4.14
C PHE A 70 -3.47 4.00 -3.76
N CYS A 71 -2.29 3.61 -3.28
CA CYS A 71 -1.23 4.53 -2.90
C CYS A 71 -0.49 5.18 -4.07
N MET A 72 -0.62 4.62 -5.28
CA MET A 72 0.21 5.01 -6.42
C MET A 72 0.24 6.51 -6.72
N PRO A 73 -0.89 7.27 -6.63
CA PRO A 73 -0.88 8.71 -6.89
C PRO A 73 -0.04 9.55 -5.91
N PHE A 74 0.27 9.02 -4.73
CA PHE A 74 0.96 9.75 -3.66
C PHE A 74 2.15 8.98 -3.08
N GLU A 75 2.58 7.89 -3.71
CA GLU A 75 3.57 7.00 -3.10
C GLU A 75 4.94 7.64 -2.91
N ASP A 76 5.30 8.59 -3.77
CA ASP A 76 6.57 9.33 -3.71
C ASP A 76 6.59 10.36 -2.57
N LEU A 77 5.42 10.68 -1.99
CA LEU A 77 5.28 11.59 -0.85
C LEU A 77 5.25 10.85 0.50
N LEU A 78 5.33 9.51 0.47
CA LEU A 78 5.28 8.67 1.67
C LEU A 78 6.61 8.64 2.41
N ILE A 79 6.62 9.22 3.61
CA ILE A 79 7.80 9.27 4.47
C ILE A 79 7.74 8.25 5.62
N SER A 80 8.93 7.83 6.05
CA SER A 80 9.13 7.07 7.28
C SER A 80 9.68 8.01 8.36
N GLY A 81 9.12 7.97 9.58
CA GLY A 81 9.57 8.80 10.70
C GLY A 81 8.43 9.50 11.43
N VAL A 82 8.75 10.11 12.57
CA VAL A 82 7.81 10.88 13.39
C VAL A 82 7.71 12.30 12.82
N GLN A 83 6.48 12.74 12.55
CA GLN A 83 6.18 14.13 12.24
C GLN A 83 5.74 14.83 13.53
N HIS A 84 6.34 15.99 13.81
CA HIS A 84 5.95 16.82 14.96
C HIS A 84 4.88 17.85 14.56
N GLU A 85 4.87 18.24 13.29
CA GLU A 85 3.92 19.17 12.69
C GLU A 85 3.59 18.73 11.26
N LYS A 86 2.45 19.18 10.72
CA LYS A 86 2.03 18.82 9.38
C LYS A 86 2.78 19.64 8.33
N GLN A 87 3.51 18.96 7.46
CA GLN A 87 4.13 19.54 6.27
C GLN A 87 3.38 19.07 5.01
N LYS A 88 2.98 20.03 4.16
CA LYS A 88 2.28 19.72 2.90
C LYS A 88 3.15 18.84 2.01
N GLY A 89 2.55 17.82 1.41
CA GLY A 89 3.24 16.90 0.52
C GLY A 89 4.17 15.92 1.24
N ARG A 90 4.10 15.82 2.57
CA ARG A 90 4.74 14.76 3.36
C ARG A 90 3.67 13.95 4.07
N ILE A 91 3.51 12.70 3.66
CA ILE A 91 2.46 11.82 4.17
C ILE A 91 3.10 10.73 5.00
N SER A 92 2.68 10.56 6.25
CA SER A 92 3.15 9.45 7.08
C SER A 92 2.67 8.13 6.52
N ARG A 93 3.57 7.14 6.42
CA ARG A 93 3.18 5.75 6.11
C ARG A 93 2.18 5.18 7.12
N GLY A 94 2.19 5.66 8.36
CA GLY A 94 1.21 5.25 9.38
C GLY A 94 -0.22 5.70 9.04
N SER A 95 -0.36 6.87 8.42
CA SER A 95 -1.67 7.44 8.04
C SER A 95 -2.35 6.64 6.94
N VAL A 96 -1.59 5.95 6.08
CA VAL A 96 -2.14 5.10 5.01
C VAL A 96 -3.08 4.03 5.56
N ALA A 97 -2.68 3.34 6.64
CA ALA A 97 -3.50 2.30 7.24
C ALA A 97 -4.78 2.87 7.86
N LEU A 98 -4.69 4.04 8.50
CA LEU A 98 -5.83 4.73 9.11
C LEU A 98 -6.85 5.16 8.05
N VAL A 99 -6.39 5.83 6.99
CA VAL A 99 -7.23 6.26 5.86
C VAL A 99 -7.90 5.07 5.18
N TRP A 100 -7.12 4.03 4.89
CA TRP A 100 -7.63 2.82 4.24
C TRP A 100 -8.68 2.10 5.07
N ASN A 101 -8.48 1.99 6.39
CA ASN A 101 -9.44 1.40 7.31
C ASN A 101 -10.70 2.26 7.44
N TRP A 102 -10.56 3.58 7.46
CA TRP A 102 -11.69 4.49 7.55
C TRP A 102 -12.60 4.41 6.31
N LEU A 103 -12.00 4.33 5.12
CA LEU A 103 -12.69 4.02 3.87
C LEU A 103 -13.45 2.69 3.97
N ALA A 104 -12.77 1.64 4.46
CA ALA A 104 -13.29 0.28 4.53
C ALA A 104 -14.44 0.10 5.52
N GLN A 105 -14.43 0.85 6.62
CA GLN A 105 -15.35 0.62 7.74
C GLN A 105 -16.52 1.60 7.76
N LYS A 106 -16.31 2.82 7.25
CA LYS A 106 -17.29 3.91 7.45
C LYS A 106 -17.66 4.67 6.19
N LEU A 107 -16.70 5.00 5.33
CA LEU A 107 -16.98 5.95 4.25
C LEU A 107 -17.58 5.30 3.00
N MET A 108 -17.06 4.14 2.60
CA MET A 108 -17.44 3.47 1.35
C MET A 108 -17.11 1.96 1.40
N PRO A 109 -17.70 1.22 2.36
CA PRO A 109 -17.34 -0.18 2.60
C PRO A 109 -17.60 -1.08 1.39
N ASP A 110 -18.68 -0.85 0.66
CA ASP A 110 -19.08 -1.69 -0.47
C ASP A 110 -18.21 -1.39 -1.70
N GLU A 111 -18.01 -0.12 -2.04
CA GLU A 111 -17.16 0.28 -3.16
C GLU A 111 -15.70 -0.13 -2.95
N LEU A 112 -15.19 -0.02 -1.72
CA LEU A 112 -13.84 -0.48 -1.41
C LEU A 112 -13.74 -2.01 -1.47
N ARG A 113 -14.79 -2.75 -1.07
CA ARG A 113 -14.82 -4.21 -1.20
C ARG A 113 -14.78 -4.63 -2.66
N THR A 114 -15.63 -4.05 -3.50
CA THR A 114 -15.64 -4.30 -4.95
C THR A 114 -14.27 -3.97 -5.58
N TYR A 115 -13.70 -2.80 -5.27
CA TYR A 115 -12.36 -2.45 -5.74
C TYR A 115 -11.29 -3.49 -5.36
N ARG A 116 -11.31 -3.98 -4.12
CA ARG A 116 -10.35 -4.99 -3.65
C ARG A 116 -10.51 -6.30 -4.42
N GLU A 117 -11.74 -6.75 -4.64
CA GLU A 117 -12.05 -7.99 -5.34
C GLU A 117 -11.67 -7.92 -6.82
N ASP A 118 -12.00 -6.81 -7.49
CA ASP A 118 -11.69 -6.58 -8.90
C ASP A 118 -10.18 -6.53 -9.14
N VAL A 119 -9.46 -5.71 -8.37
CA VAL A 119 -7.99 -5.61 -8.49
C VAL A 119 -7.35 -6.96 -8.15
N LYS A 120 -7.78 -7.63 -7.09
CA LYS A 120 -7.26 -8.96 -6.72
C LYS A 120 -7.42 -9.93 -7.88
N SER A 121 -8.60 -10.00 -8.49
CA SER A 121 -8.89 -10.88 -9.61
C SER A 121 -8.02 -10.58 -10.84
N LEU A 122 -7.87 -9.29 -11.18
CA LEU A 122 -7.05 -8.85 -12.31
C LEU A 122 -5.56 -9.14 -12.10
N VAL A 123 -5.04 -8.89 -10.89
CA VAL A 123 -3.63 -9.17 -10.54
C VAL A 123 -3.34 -10.66 -10.59
N LEU A 124 -4.25 -11.50 -10.09
CA LEU A 124 -4.11 -12.97 -10.17
C LEU A 124 -4.19 -13.48 -11.61
N ALA A 125 -4.94 -12.78 -12.48
CA ALA A 125 -5.03 -13.05 -13.91
C ALA A 125 -3.87 -12.44 -14.74
N TYR A 126 -2.87 -11.81 -14.11
CA TYR A 126 -1.77 -11.09 -14.77
C TYR A 126 -2.20 -9.92 -15.68
N LYS A 127 -3.39 -9.36 -15.42
CA LYS A 127 -4.00 -8.22 -16.12
C LYS A 127 -3.68 -6.90 -15.44
N LEU A 128 -2.40 -6.51 -15.51
CA LEU A 128 -1.88 -5.38 -14.71
C LEU A 128 -2.35 -4.01 -15.20
N GLU A 129 -2.51 -3.85 -16.52
CA GLU A 129 -3.01 -2.61 -17.11
C GLU A 129 -4.47 -2.38 -16.71
N GLU A 130 -5.31 -3.42 -16.79
CA GLU A 130 -6.70 -3.34 -16.36
C GLU A 130 -6.83 -3.14 -14.85
N ALA A 131 -5.93 -3.71 -14.05
CA ALA A 131 -5.87 -3.44 -12.60
C ALA A 131 -5.55 -1.97 -12.31
N LEU A 132 -4.65 -1.37 -13.09
CA LEU A 132 -4.34 0.06 -13.00
C LEU A 132 -5.50 0.94 -13.45
N GLU A 133 -6.21 0.58 -14.52
CA GLU A 133 -7.43 1.29 -14.94
C GLU A 133 -8.53 1.21 -13.87
N CYS A 134 -8.71 0.05 -13.24
CA CYS A 134 -9.63 -0.14 -12.12
C CYS A 134 -9.29 0.81 -10.96
N ALA A 135 -8.00 0.89 -10.57
CA ALA A 135 -7.52 1.83 -9.57
C ALA A 135 -7.72 3.29 -10.00
N GLY A 136 -7.45 3.62 -11.26
CA GLY A 136 -7.66 4.94 -11.85
C GLY A 136 -9.08 5.46 -11.71
N LYS A 137 -10.07 4.57 -11.88
CA LYS A 137 -11.50 4.87 -11.68
C LYS A 137 -11.84 5.01 -10.19
N PHE A 138 -11.19 4.24 -9.32
CA PHE A 138 -11.43 4.25 -7.88
C PHE A 138 -10.88 5.51 -7.18
N TRP A 139 -9.72 6.01 -7.59
CA TRP A 139 -9.04 7.14 -6.93
C TRP A 139 -9.92 8.39 -6.73
N PRO A 140 -10.56 8.98 -7.77
CA PRO A 140 -11.37 10.18 -7.57
C PRO A 140 -12.57 9.94 -6.65
N VAL A 141 -13.16 8.74 -6.67
CA VAL A 141 -14.26 8.37 -5.77
C VAL A 141 -13.80 8.36 -4.32
N ALA A 142 -12.67 7.68 -4.04
CA ALA A 142 -12.09 7.63 -2.70
C ALA A 142 -11.62 9.00 -2.20
N GLY A 143 -10.97 9.79 -3.08
CA GLY A 143 -10.53 11.15 -2.77
C GLY A 143 -11.71 12.05 -2.40
N GLN A 144 -12.79 12.01 -3.18
CA GLN A 144 -13.98 12.80 -2.90
C GLN A 144 -14.69 12.37 -1.61
N ALA A 145 -14.75 11.06 -1.32
CA ALA A 145 -15.32 10.54 -0.09
C ALA A 145 -14.56 11.04 1.14
N LEU A 146 -13.22 11.00 1.12
CA LEU A 146 -12.38 11.55 2.20
C LEU A 146 -12.61 13.05 2.38
N ARG A 147 -12.54 13.82 1.29
CA ARG A 147 -12.72 15.27 1.32
C ARG A 147 -14.08 15.66 1.92
N ASN A 148 -15.15 14.99 1.48
CA ASN A 148 -16.49 15.24 2.00
C ASN A 148 -16.61 14.86 3.47
N ALA A 149 -16.03 13.74 3.89
CA ALA A 149 -16.08 13.29 5.28
C ALA A 149 -15.34 14.23 6.23
N ILE A 150 -14.16 14.71 5.85
CA ILE A 150 -13.37 15.69 6.63
C ILE A 150 -14.14 17.01 6.76
N ALA A 151 -14.68 17.53 5.64
CA ALA A 151 -15.43 18.79 5.64
C ALA A 151 -16.75 18.72 6.43
N LYS A 152 -17.42 17.56 6.40
CA LYS A 152 -18.71 17.36 7.10
C LYS A 152 -18.55 17.25 8.61
N ASP A 153 -17.54 16.51 9.08
CA ASP A 153 -17.34 16.25 10.51
C ASP A 153 -15.85 16.08 10.83
N HIS A 154 -15.16 17.22 10.98
CA HIS A 154 -13.74 17.28 11.32
C HIS A 154 -13.41 16.54 12.63
N LYS A 155 -14.33 16.57 13.61
CA LYS A 155 -14.13 15.90 14.90
C LYS A 155 -14.12 14.38 14.74
N ALA A 156 -15.04 13.82 13.94
CA ALA A 156 -15.03 12.40 13.62
C ALA A 156 -13.81 12.01 12.78
N ALA A 157 -13.40 12.85 11.83
CA ALA A 157 -12.19 12.64 11.04
C ALA A 157 -10.94 12.58 11.94
N ARG A 158 -10.81 13.52 12.87
CA ARG A 158 -9.70 13.56 13.85
C ARG A 158 -9.64 12.30 14.71
N LEU A 159 -10.79 11.76 15.11
CA LEU A 159 -10.84 10.51 15.86
C LEU A 159 -10.39 9.32 15.00
N ALA A 160 -10.91 9.21 13.78
CA ALA A 160 -10.59 8.11 12.86
C ALA A 160 -9.11 8.12 12.41
N LEU A 161 -8.51 9.30 12.33
CA LEU A 161 -7.17 9.52 11.80
C LEU A 161 -6.13 9.81 12.89
N ASN A 162 -6.49 9.61 14.15
CA ASN A 162 -5.59 9.73 15.31
C ASN A 162 -4.93 11.12 15.45
N GLY A 163 -5.71 12.18 15.29
CA GLY A 163 -5.27 13.56 15.51
C GLY A 163 -5.16 14.41 14.25
N GLU A 164 -4.76 15.67 14.42
CA GLU A 164 -4.70 16.67 13.33
C GLU A 164 -3.66 16.31 12.26
N LEU A 165 -2.54 15.69 12.65
CA LEU A 165 -1.53 15.24 11.68
C LEU A 165 -2.10 14.21 10.70
N GLY A 166 -2.88 13.25 11.19
CA GLY A 166 -3.53 12.25 10.35
C GLY A 166 -4.63 12.85 9.48
N VAL A 167 -5.35 13.87 9.97
CA VAL A 167 -6.31 14.63 9.14
C VAL A 167 -5.58 15.35 8.01
N GLY A 168 -4.51 16.08 8.30
CA GLY A 168 -3.73 16.76 7.27
C GLY A 168 -3.11 15.79 6.25
N ASP A 169 -2.68 14.61 6.68
CA ASP A 169 -2.26 13.55 5.76
C ASP A 169 -3.42 13.03 4.88
N ALA A 170 -4.62 12.87 5.45
CA ALA A 170 -5.79 12.46 4.69
C ALA A 170 -6.27 13.54 3.71
N GLU A 171 -6.09 14.82 4.03
CA GLU A 171 -6.33 15.94 3.10
C GLU A 171 -5.39 15.87 1.91
N ASP A 172 -4.08 15.72 2.14
CA ASP A 172 -3.09 15.55 1.08
C ASP A 172 -3.40 14.30 0.22
N ILE A 173 -3.71 13.16 0.86
CA ILE A 173 -4.11 11.94 0.16
C ILE A 173 -5.36 12.20 -0.69
N SER A 174 -6.38 12.86 -0.15
CA SER A 174 -7.63 13.14 -0.86
C SER A 174 -7.40 13.99 -2.11
N LEU A 175 -6.54 15.01 -2.00
CA LEU A 175 -6.19 15.89 -3.11
C LEU A 175 -5.49 15.12 -4.23
N LEU A 176 -4.51 14.28 -3.87
CA LEU A 176 -3.71 13.52 -4.83
C LEU A 176 -4.51 12.39 -5.49
N LEU A 177 -5.44 11.78 -4.76
CA LEU A 177 -6.38 10.80 -5.32
C LEU A 177 -7.33 11.44 -6.33
N CYS A 178 -7.89 12.62 -6.03
CA CYS A 178 -8.71 13.36 -6.98
C CYS A 178 -7.95 13.75 -8.25
N ALA A 179 -6.65 14.04 -8.13
CA ALA A 179 -5.76 14.30 -9.26
C ALA A 179 -5.11 13.03 -9.86
N GLY A 180 -5.50 11.84 -9.39
CA GLY A 180 -4.78 10.57 -9.61
C GLY A 180 -4.37 10.29 -11.06
N PRO A 181 -5.29 10.36 -12.04
CA PRO A 181 -4.94 10.14 -13.45
C PRO A 181 -3.86 11.10 -13.97
N ALA A 182 -3.89 12.37 -13.56
CA ALA A 182 -2.86 13.35 -13.93
C ALA A 182 -1.53 13.08 -13.20
N MET A 183 -1.59 12.65 -11.94
CA MET A 183 -0.40 12.31 -11.15
C MET A 183 0.41 11.16 -11.76
N ILE A 184 -0.24 10.17 -12.37
CA ILE A 184 0.47 9.08 -13.08
C ILE A 184 1.28 9.62 -14.26
N GLY A 185 0.72 10.55 -15.04
CA GLY A 185 1.43 11.19 -16.14
C GLY A 185 2.65 11.99 -15.67
N ILE A 186 2.49 12.81 -14.62
CA ILE A 186 3.59 13.58 -14.02
C ILE A 186 4.70 12.65 -13.53
N ARG A 187 4.33 11.56 -12.86
CA ARG A 187 5.27 10.59 -12.32
C ARG A 187 6.16 9.94 -13.38
N GLN A 188 5.60 9.64 -14.55
CA GLN A 188 6.37 9.08 -15.66
C GLN A 188 7.41 10.07 -16.23
N MET A 189 7.18 11.37 -16.04
CA MET A 189 8.10 12.43 -16.48
C MET A 189 9.20 12.73 -15.46
N LEU A 190 8.97 12.42 -14.18
CA LEU A 190 9.94 12.70 -13.11
C LEU A 190 11.07 11.66 -13.13
N PRO A 191 12.32 12.09 -12.93
CA PRO A 191 13.41 11.14 -12.73
C PRO A 191 13.12 10.29 -11.49
N LYS A 192 13.31 8.98 -11.60
CA LYS A 192 13.15 8.09 -10.45
C LYS A 192 14.06 8.58 -9.32
N PRO A 193 13.56 8.71 -8.08
CA PRO A 193 14.38 9.17 -6.98
C PRO A 193 15.62 8.29 -6.86
N ALA A 194 16.78 8.93 -6.69
CA ALA A 194 18.02 8.23 -6.42
C ALA A 194 17.81 7.33 -5.19
N PRO A 195 18.29 6.08 -5.21
CA PRO A 195 18.16 5.21 -4.06
C PRO A 195 18.79 5.88 -2.83
N ALA A 196 18.01 5.96 -1.75
CA ALA A 196 18.49 6.39 -0.44
C ALA A 196 19.44 5.36 0.18
#